data_AF-A0A8D2PEH1-F1
#
_entry.id   AF-A0A8D2PEH1-F1
#
_cell.length_a   1.000
_cell.length_b   1.000
_cell.length_c   1.000
_cell.angle_alpha   90.00
_cell.angle_beta   90.00
_cell.angle_gamma   90.00
#
_symmetry.space_group_name_H-M   'P 1'
#
loop_
_entity.id
_entity.type
_entity.pdbx_description
1 polymer ?
#
loop_
_entity_poly.entity_id
_entity_poly.type
_entity_poly.pdbx_seq_one_letter_code
_entity_poly.pdbx_strand_id
1 'polypeptide(L)'
;FLYSAYQNYFWKGCMPGADGNLCKVCIGDGEVEGARVSSRCAASHNERYYGNMGALRSFGDVAFLEHSNLLQNIEGEISGWAKGFTPLDFELLCADGTRAAVTEWPGCHLGPVPPSTVMTRPVTVTKISDFLKLDSEFQLFQSWKYGESDLLFKDTTQYLVHASHLSYQEILGESFVQLAESVFNCTPAGKVKFLMLS
;
A
#
# COMPACT_ATOMS: atom_id res chain seq x y z
N PHE A 1 -4.53 -2.33 19.75
CA PHE A 1 -4.56 -0.91 20.16
C PHE A 1 -4.57 0.04 18.96
N LEU A 2 -3.65 -0.02 17.99
CA LEU A 2 -3.81 0.69 16.70
C LEU A 2 -5.15 0.39 16.01
N TYR A 3 -5.47 -0.89 15.82
CA TYR A 3 -6.78 -1.31 15.28
C TYR A 3 -7.94 -0.80 16.13
N SER A 4 -7.79 -0.69 17.46
CA SER A 4 -8.85 -0.24 18.36
C SER A 4 -9.06 1.27 18.31
N ALA A 5 -7.98 2.06 18.18
CA ALA A 5 -8.08 3.51 17.99
C ALA A 5 -8.78 3.83 16.66
N TYR A 6 -8.38 3.17 15.57
CA TYR A 6 -9.04 3.34 14.28
C TYR A 6 -10.48 2.80 14.25
N GLN A 7 -10.77 1.68 14.93
CA GLN A 7 -12.13 1.13 15.07
C GLN A 7 -13.10 2.08 15.80
N ASN A 8 -12.58 2.93 16.70
CA ASN A 8 -13.35 3.93 17.43
C ASN A 8 -13.45 5.26 16.69
N TYR A 9 -12.49 5.57 15.81
CA TYR A 9 -12.49 6.80 15.02
C TYR A 9 -13.34 6.66 13.74
N PHE A 10 -13.13 5.59 12.98
CA PHE A 10 -13.88 5.30 11.77
C PHE A 10 -15.06 4.38 12.06
N TRP A 11 -16.26 4.85 11.72
CA TRP A 11 -17.50 4.10 11.89
C TRP A 11 -17.49 2.74 11.17
N LYS A 12 -17.05 2.74 9.90
CA LYS A 12 -16.85 1.55 9.04
C LYS A 12 -15.75 1.85 8.04
N GLY A 13 -15.01 0.82 7.63
CA GLY A 13 -14.02 0.95 6.56
C GLY A 13 -13.65 -0.39 5.95
N CYS A 14 -12.66 -0.34 5.04
CA CYS A 14 -11.94 -1.52 4.59
C CYS A 14 -10.44 -1.36 4.85
N MET A 15 -9.92 -2.10 5.83
CA MET A 15 -8.51 -2.19 6.17
C MET A 15 -8.12 -3.68 6.16
N PRO A 16 -7.65 -4.20 5.03
CA PRO A 16 -7.24 -5.60 4.91
C PRO A 16 -6.26 -6.03 6.01
N GLY A 17 -6.52 -7.14 6.68
CA GLY A 17 -5.75 -7.65 7.82
C GLY A 17 -6.17 -7.09 9.19
N ALA A 18 -7.13 -6.18 9.24
CA ALA A 18 -7.76 -5.74 10.48
C ALA A 18 -8.91 -6.68 10.91
N ASP A 19 -9.60 -6.30 11.97
CA ASP A 19 -10.82 -6.96 12.44
C ASP A 19 -11.94 -5.92 12.70
N GLY A 20 -13.17 -6.39 12.91
CA GLY A 20 -14.28 -5.58 13.40
C GLY A 20 -14.79 -4.53 12.40
N ASN A 21 -14.97 -3.28 12.86
CA ASN A 21 -15.58 -2.20 12.05
C ASN A 21 -14.78 -1.84 10.80
N LEU A 22 -13.46 -2.07 10.83
CA LEU A 22 -12.55 -1.76 9.72
C LEU A 22 -12.58 -2.81 8.60
N CYS A 23 -13.31 -3.92 8.77
CA CYS A 23 -13.53 -4.91 7.71
C CYS A 23 -14.95 -4.88 7.14
N LYS A 24 -15.80 -3.96 7.62
CA LYS A 24 -17.23 -3.93 7.27
C LYS A 24 -17.50 -3.56 5.82
N VAL A 25 -16.63 -2.80 5.17
CA VAL A 25 -16.80 -2.38 3.77
C VAL A 25 -16.00 -3.26 2.81
N CYS A 26 -15.11 -4.11 3.31
CA CYS A 26 -14.37 -5.07 2.49
C CYS A 26 -15.30 -6.12 1.84
N ILE A 27 -14.95 -6.58 0.64
CA ILE A 27 -15.82 -7.43 -0.20
C ILE A 27 -15.22 -8.80 -0.54
N GLY A 28 -13.94 -9.05 -0.26
CA GLY A 28 -13.26 -10.30 -0.61
C GLY A 28 -13.05 -10.43 -2.11
N ASP A 29 -13.08 -11.67 -2.60
CA ASP A 29 -12.82 -12.05 -3.99
C ASP A 29 -14.07 -12.00 -4.90
N GLY A 30 -15.28 -11.81 -4.34
CA GLY A 30 -16.54 -11.90 -5.09
C GLY A 30 -17.58 -10.83 -4.75
N GLU A 31 -18.38 -10.47 -5.76
CA GLU A 31 -19.61 -9.64 -5.66
C GLU A 31 -20.83 -10.42 -5.15
N VAL A 32 -20.68 -11.71 -4.86
CA VAL A 32 -21.81 -12.58 -4.57
C VAL A 32 -22.06 -12.58 -3.06
N GLU A 33 -23.23 -12.15 -2.63
CA GLU A 33 -23.71 -12.40 -1.27
C GLU A 33 -23.57 -13.90 -0.96
N GLY A 34 -22.67 -14.25 -0.05
CA GLY A 34 -22.36 -15.64 0.30
C GLY A 34 -21.08 -16.23 -0.33
N ALA A 35 -20.30 -15.46 -1.10
CA ALA A 35 -18.93 -15.82 -1.45
C ALA A 35 -18.07 -15.92 -0.16
N ARG A 36 -17.14 -16.89 -0.16
CA ARG A 36 -16.49 -17.44 1.04
C ARG A 36 -16.05 -16.35 2.02
N VAL A 37 -16.59 -16.38 3.24
CA VAL A 37 -16.21 -15.53 4.40
C VAL A 37 -14.69 -15.49 4.64
N SER A 38 -13.91 -16.44 4.11
CA SER A 38 -12.47 -16.58 4.31
C SER A 38 -11.58 -15.57 3.59
N SER A 39 -12.02 -14.95 2.49
CA SER A 39 -11.22 -13.97 1.71
C SER A 39 -11.50 -12.52 2.09
N ARG A 40 -12.65 -12.25 2.74
CA ARG A 40 -13.06 -10.91 3.15
C ARG A 40 -12.05 -10.32 4.13
N CYS A 41 -11.59 -9.11 3.83
CA CYS A 41 -10.58 -8.40 4.61
C CYS A 41 -9.23 -9.12 4.69
N ALA A 42 -8.94 -10.06 3.78
CA ALA A 42 -7.63 -10.70 3.72
C ALA A 42 -6.56 -9.68 3.29
N ALA A 43 -5.41 -9.66 3.98
CA ALA A 43 -4.26 -8.83 3.60
C ALA A 43 -3.52 -9.40 2.37
N SER A 44 -4.23 -9.58 1.26
CA SER A 44 -3.72 -10.06 -0.03
C SER A 44 -4.68 -9.67 -1.16
N HIS A 45 -4.27 -9.90 -2.42
CA HIS A 45 -5.11 -9.69 -3.62
C HIS A 45 -6.38 -10.57 -3.66
N ASN A 46 -6.60 -11.46 -2.69
CA ASN A 46 -7.90 -12.13 -2.53
C ASN A 46 -8.98 -11.18 -1.98
N GLU A 47 -8.62 -9.97 -1.56
CA GLU A 47 -9.53 -8.87 -1.25
C GLU A 47 -9.44 -7.82 -2.36
N ARG A 48 -10.54 -7.55 -3.06
CA ARG A 48 -10.56 -6.57 -4.17
C ARG A 48 -10.20 -5.14 -3.76
N TYR A 49 -10.40 -4.79 -2.48
CA TYR A 49 -10.00 -3.49 -1.94
C TYR A 49 -8.58 -3.47 -1.35
N TYR A 50 -7.77 -4.49 -1.63
CA TYR A 50 -6.36 -4.54 -1.23
C TYR A 50 -5.44 -3.69 -2.13
N GLY A 51 -4.42 -3.10 -1.52
CA GLY A 51 -3.41 -2.26 -2.21
C GLY A 51 -3.91 -0.87 -2.60
N ASN A 52 -3.05 -0.06 -3.22
CA ASN A 52 -3.38 1.31 -3.63
C ASN A 52 -4.59 1.34 -4.58
N MET A 53 -4.61 0.44 -5.57
CA MET A 53 -5.71 0.33 -6.51
C MET A 53 -7.02 -0.11 -5.86
N GLY A 54 -6.97 -1.10 -4.97
CA GLY A 54 -8.15 -1.58 -4.28
C GLY A 54 -8.76 -0.53 -3.35
N ALA A 55 -7.92 0.22 -2.63
CA ALA A 55 -8.39 1.29 -1.75
C ALA A 55 -9.01 2.45 -2.53
N LEU A 56 -8.51 2.78 -3.73
CA LEU A 56 -9.14 3.77 -4.61
C LEU A 56 -10.49 3.27 -5.17
N ARG A 57 -10.63 1.97 -5.42
CA ARG A 57 -11.90 1.31 -5.81
C ARG A 57 -12.92 1.21 -4.67
N SER A 58 -12.46 1.21 -3.43
CA SER A 58 -13.32 1.22 -2.26
C SER A 58 -13.95 2.61 -2.21
N PHE A 59 -15.13 2.76 -2.82
CA PHE A 59 -15.91 4.00 -2.87
C PHE A 59 -16.35 4.44 -1.46
N GLY A 60 -15.40 4.88 -0.65
CA GLY A 60 -15.61 5.46 0.67
C GLY A 60 -15.33 6.97 0.65
N ASP A 61 -15.58 7.61 1.79
CA ASP A 61 -15.41 9.07 1.92
C ASP A 61 -13.93 9.50 1.89
N VAL A 62 -13.03 8.61 2.30
CA VAL A 62 -11.58 8.87 2.39
C VAL A 62 -10.82 7.59 2.05
N ALA A 63 -9.79 7.72 1.21
CA ALA A 63 -8.82 6.66 0.93
C ALA A 63 -7.40 7.14 1.26
N PHE A 64 -6.62 6.31 1.96
CA PHE A 64 -5.21 6.57 2.24
C PHE A 64 -4.36 5.83 1.22
N LEU A 65 -3.73 6.58 0.33
CA LEU A 65 -3.02 6.06 -0.83
C LEU A 65 -1.66 6.75 -0.96
N GLU A 66 -0.71 6.05 -1.57
CA GLU A 66 0.50 6.72 -2.04
C GLU A 66 0.18 7.56 -3.28
N HIS A 67 0.88 8.69 -3.45
CA HIS A 67 0.71 9.57 -4.61
C HIS A 67 1.12 8.89 -5.93
N SER A 68 2.02 7.90 -5.85
CA SER A 68 2.52 7.14 -6.99
C SER A 68 1.37 6.45 -7.71
N ASN A 69 1.27 6.67 -9.02
CA ASN A 69 0.23 6.16 -9.92
C ASN A 69 -1.20 6.65 -9.66
N LEU A 70 -1.48 7.57 -8.72
CA LEU A 70 -2.85 8.04 -8.48
C LEU A 70 -3.51 8.56 -9.78
N LEU A 71 -2.84 9.47 -10.49
CA LEU A 71 -3.34 10.01 -11.76
C LEU A 71 -3.45 8.92 -12.83
N GLN A 72 -2.43 8.07 -12.97
CA GLN A 72 -2.42 6.97 -13.95
C GLN A 72 -3.53 5.95 -13.68
N ASN A 73 -3.93 5.77 -12.43
CA ASN A 73 -4.97 4.83 -12.02
C ASN A 73 -6.37 5.39 -12.23
N ILE A 74 -6.54 6.72 -12.13
CA ILE A 74 -7.81 7.41 -12.41
C ILE A 74 -8.00 7.56 -13.92
N GLU A 75 -6.96 8.02 -14.64
CA GLU A 75 -6.99 8.20 -16.10
C GLU A 75 -6.87 6.86 -16.84
N GLY A 76 -6.27 5.86 -16.19
CA GLY A 76 -6.00 4.55 -16.76
C GLY A 76 -7.25 3.73 -16.96
N GLU A 77 -7.61 3.51 -18.22
CA GLU A 77 -8.67 2.62 -18.68
C GLU A 77 -8.46 1.14 -18.28
N ILE A 78 -7.31 0.81 -17.70
CA ILE A 78 -6.71 -0.54 -17.60
C ILE A 78 -7.58 -1.55 -16.84
N SER A 79 -8.44 -1.11 -15.92
CA SER A 79 -9.25 -2.05 -15.12
C SER A 79 -10.74 -1.75 -15.09
N GLY A 80 -11.23 -0.85 -15.94
CA GLY A 80 -12.66 -0.59 -16.17
C GLY A 80 -13.46 -0.01 -14.99
N TRP A 81 -12.98 -0.14 -13.75
CA TRP A 81 -13.65 0.40 -12.54
C TRP A 81 -13.62 1.93 -12.50
N ALA A 82 -12.56 2.55 -13.04
CA ALA A 82 -12.41 4.00 -13.13
C ALA A 82 -13.19 4.61 -14.30
N LYS A 83 -13.93 3.80 -15.08
CA LYS A 83 -14.64 4.27 -16.26
C LYS A 83 -15.71 5.29 -15.87
N GLY A 84 -15.50 6.54 -16.26
CA GLY A 84 -16.39 7.67 -15.97
C GLY A 84 -15.94 8.54 -14.81
N PHE A 85 -14.84 8.19 -14.13
CA PHE A 85 -14.18 9.07 -13.17
C PHE A 85 -13.05 9.85 -13.84
N THR A 86 -12.84 11.06 -13.36
CA THR A 86 -11.79 11.96 -13.79
C THR A 86 -10.98 12.40 -12.56
N PRO A 87 -9.74 12.86 -12.73
CA PRO A 87 -8.96 13.42 -11.63
C PRO A 87 -9.68 14.55 -10.88
N LEU A 88 -10.64 15.23 -11.51
CA LEU A 88 -11.44 16.30 -10.92
C LEU A 88 -12.49 15.79 -9.91
N ASP A 89 -12.81 14.51 -9.93
CA ASP A 89 -13.74 13.88 -8.99
C ASP A 89 -13.08 13.54 -7.64
N PHE A 90 -11.76 13.79 -7.53
CA PHE A 90 -10.97 13.49 -6.34
C PHE A 90 -10.25 14.75 -5.84
N GLU A 91 -10.19 14.89 -4.52
CA GLU A 91 -9.45 15.96 -3.83
C GLU A 91 -8.45 15.33 -2.85
N LEU A 92 -7.31 15.99 -2.65
CA LEU A 92 -6.36 15.66 -1.59
C LEU A 92 -6.78 16.33 -0.29
N LEU A 93 -6.57 15.65 0.83
CA LEU A 93 -6.71 16.22 2.17
C LEU A 93 -5.33 16.60 2.69
N CYS A 94 -5.13 17.91 2.91
CA CYS A 94 -3.86 18.45 3.38
C CYS A 94 -3.78 18.41 4.91
N ALA A 95 -2.57 18.34 5.45
CA ALA A 95 -2.34 18.27 6.89
C ALA A 95 -2.82 19.54 7.66
N ASP A 96 -2.95 20.67 6.97
CA ASP A 96 -3.48 21.93 7.50
C ASP A 96 -5.03 21.99 7.51
N GLY A 97 -5.69 20.92 7.06
CA GLY A 97 -7.15 20.82 6.97
C GLY A 97 -7.74 21.41 5.69
N THR A 98 -6.91 21.95 4.79
CA THR A 98 -7.36 22.39 3.47
C THR A 98 -7.51 21.21 2.50
N ARG A 99 -8.06 21.49 1.32
CA ARG A 99 -8.17 20.55 0.22
C ARG A 99 -7.45 21.10 -1.00
N ALA A 100 -6.83 20.22 -1.77
CA ALA A 100 -6.11 20.58 -2.98
C ALA A 100 -6.42 19.60 -4.12
N ALA A 101 -6.17 20.02 -5.36
CA ALA A 101 -6.29 19.14 -6.51
C ALA A 101 -5.27 17.99 -6.41
N VAL A 102 -5.60 16.83 -6.98
CA VAL A 102 -4.70 15.65 -7.03
C VAL A 102 -3.34 15.93 -7.69
N THR A 103 -3.24 16.95 -8.53
CA THR A 103 -1.98 17.41 -9.14
C THR A 103 -1.09 18.21 -8.19
N GLU A 104 -1.64 18.76 -7.10
CA GLU A 104 -0.93 19.58 -6.12
C GLU A 104 -0.35 18.77 -4.95
N TRP A 105 -0.23 17.45 -5.12
CA TRP A 105 0.37 16.55 -4.13
C TRP A 105 1.76 16.97 -3.60
N PRO A 106 2.65 17.67 -4.35
CA PRO A 106 3.94 18.09 -3.79
C PRO A 106 3.81 19.10 -2.64
N GLY A 107 2.72 19.88 -2.62
CA GLY A 107 2.41 20.82 -1.54
C GLY A 107 1.39 20.31 -0.54
N CYS A 108 0.66 19.24 -0.87
CA CYS A 108 -0.43 18.68 -0.07
C CYS A 108 -0.29 17.16 0.08
N HIS A 109 0.39 16.73 1.15
CA HIS A 109 0.57 15.32 1.48
C HIS A 109 0.67 15.10 2.99
N LEU A 110 0.39 13.89 3.46
CA LEU A 110 0.49 13.54 4.89
C LEU A 110 1.92 13.30 5.37
N GLY A 111 2.84 13.02 4.44
CA GLY A 111 4.26 12.84 4.76
C GLY A 111 4.98 11.96 3.73
N PRO A 112 6.32 11.92 3.77
CA PRO A 112 7.10 11.04 2.93
C PRO A 112 6.99 9.58 3.39
N VAL A 113 6.91 8.67 2.43
CA VAL A 113 6.94 7.23 2.66
C VAL A 113 8.23 6.67 2.04
N PRO A 114 9.03 5.86 2.77
CA PRO A 114 10.25 5.28 2.23
C PRO A 114 9.95 4.31 1.09
N PRO A 115 10.90 4.13 0.15
CA PRO A 115 10.70 3.23 -0.98
C PRO A 115 10.54 1.77 -0.53
N SER A 116 9.74 1.01 -1.27
CA SER A 116 9.61 -0.43 -1.06
C SER A 116 10.97 -1.11 -1.26
N THR A 117 11.39 -1.89 -0.27
CA THR A 117 12.72 -2.50 -0.20
C THR A 117 12.64 -4.01 -0.14
N VAL A 118 13.41 -4.69 -0.99
CA VAL A 118 13.54 -6.15 -0.95
C VAL A 118 14.46 -6.53 0.21
N MET A 119 13.89 -7.16 1.23
CA MET A 119 14.64 -7.63 2.39
C MET A 119 15.05 -9.09 2.21
N THR A 120 16.34 -9.37 2.42
CA THR A 120 16.89 -10.73 2.28
C THR A 120 17.78 -11.07 3.46
N ARG A 121 18.13 -12.34 3.64
CA ARG A 121 19.19 -12.69 4.58
C ARG A 121 20.54 -12.11 4.08
N PRO A 122 21.44 -11.68 4.97
CA PRO A 122 22.72 -11.09 4.57
C PRO A 122 23.53 -11.98 3.60
N VAL A 123 23.54 -13.29 3.84
CA VAL A 123 24.29 -14.28 3.03
C VAL A 123 23.72 -14.51 1.62
N THR A 124 22.49 -14.05 1.35
CA THR A 124 21.81 -14.26 0.05
C THR A 124 21.69 -12.99 -0.78
N VAL A 125 22.09 -11.82 -0.25
CA VAL A 125 21.81 -10.52 -0.87
C VAL A 125 22.41 -10.37 -2.27
N THR A 126 23.66 -10.81 -2.45
CA THR A 126 24.35 -10.74 -3.75
C THR A 126 23.69 -11.63 -4.78
N LYS A 127 23.40 -12.88 -4.43
CA LYS A 127 22.71 -13.83 -5.32
C LYS A 127 21.34 -13.32 -5.78
N ILE A 128 20.57 -12.73 -4.86
CA ILE A 128 19.25 -12.18 -5.18
C ILE A 128 19.39 -10.91 -6.03
N SER A 129 20.35 -10.03 -5.72
CA SER A 129 20.61 -8.85 -6.56
C SER A 129 21.02 -9.24 -7.98
N ASP A 130 21.84 -10.26 -8.15
CA ASP A 130 22.27 -10.72 -9.46
C ASP A 130 21.11 -11.34 -10.23
N PHE A 131 20.26 -12.12 -9.54
CA PHE A 131 19.03 -12.67 -10.10
C PHE A 131 18.04 -11.59 -10.57
N LEU A 132 17.86 -10.52 -9.78
CA LEU A 132 16.94 -9.43 -10.13
C LEU A 132 17.50 -8.48 -11.22
N LYS A 133 18.82 -8.50 -11.46
CA LYS A 133 19.47 -7.79 -12.56
C LYS A 133 19.47 -8.59 -13.86
N LEU A 134 19.22 -9.91 -13.80
CA LEU A 134 19.26 -10.75 -14.97
C LEU A 134 18.12 -10.39 -15.92
N ASP A 135 18.57 -9.89 -17.06
CA ASP A 135 17.82 -9.59 -18.27
C ASP A 135 16.92 -10.77 -18.64
N SER A 136 15.63 -10.51 -18.77
CA SER A 136 14.74 -11.48 -19.38
C SER A 136 13.59 -10.75 -20.04
N GLU A 137 13.08 -11.37 -21.11
CA GLU A 137 11.90 -11.00 -21.90
C GLU A 137 10.63 -10.72 -21.06
N PHE A 138 10.69 -10.94 -19.74
CA PHE A 138 9.67 -10.69 -18.75
C PHE A 138 9.78 -9.28 -18.15
N GLN A 139 8.70 -8.51 -18.29
CA GLN A 139 8.61 -7.16 -17.72
C GLN A 139 8.33 -7.25 -16.20
N LEU A 140 9.41 -7.33 -15.40
CA LEU A 140 9.36 -7.57 -13.95
C LEU A 140 8.45 -6.62 -13.15
N PHE A 141 8.38 -5.35 -13.58
CA PHE A 141 7.59 -4.30 -12.92
C PHE A 141 6.26 -4.03 -13.63
N GLN A 142 5.79 -4.94 -14.49
CA GLN A 142 4.49 -4.79 -15.15
C GLN A 142 3.59 -5.96 -14.78
N SER A 143 2.62 -5.69 -13.90
CA SER A 143 1.68 -6.70 -13.45
C SER A 143 0.32 -6.69 -14.19
N TRP A 144 0.04 -5.64 -14.97
CA TRP A 144 -1.24 -5.46 -15.68
C TRP A 144 -1.66 -6.65 -16.57
N LYS A 145 -0.71 -7.38 -17.17
CA LYS A 145 -0.97 -8.57 -17.99
C LYS A 145 -1.55 -9.75 -17.19
N TYR A 146 -1.45 -9.69 -15.87
CA TYR A 146 -1.88 -10.75 -14.94
C TYR A 146 -3.18 -10.40 -14.21
N GLY A 147 -3.83 -9.28 -14.56
CA GLY A 147 -5.16 -8.90 -14.06
C GLY A 147 -5.17 -8.13 -12.73
N GLU A 148 -4.02 -7.98 -12.08
CA GLU A 148 -3.85 -7.27 -10.81
C GLU A 148 -2.74 -6.22 -10.93
N SER A 149 -2.66 -5.30 -9.95
CA SER A 149 -1.62 -4.27 -9.87
C SER A 149 -0.61 -4.57 -8.76
N ASP A 150 0.61 -4.04 -8.89
CA ASP A 150 1.66 -4.14 -7.88
C ASP A 150 2.03 -5.59 -7.46
N LEU A 151 1.96 -6.55 -8.40
CA LEU A 151 2.33 -7.95 -8.11
C LEU A 151 3.85 -8.09 -7.93
N LEU A 152 4.26 -8.51 -6.72
CA LEU A 152 5.65 -8.63 -6.24
C LEU A 152 6.39 -7.29 -6.11
N PHE A 153 6.36 -6.47 -7.16
CA PHE A 153 6.92 -5.14 -7.22
C PHE A 153 5.83 -4.14 -7.62
N LYS A 154 5.94 -2.91 -7.12
CA LYS A 154 5.04 -1.84 -7.55
C LYS A 154 5.21 -1.59 -9.05
N ASP A 155 4.11 -1.34 -9.76
CA ASP A 155 4.16 -1.12 -11.20
C ASP A 155 4.87 0.19 -11.58
N THR A 156 5.00 1.14 -10.64
CA THR A 156 5.83 2.34 -10.77
C THR A 156 7.34 2.07 -10.79
N THR A 157 7.78 0.88 -10.41
CA THR A 157 9.20 0.62 -10.19
C THR A 157 9.94 0.77 -11.52
N GLN A 158 10.91 1.68 -11.57
CA GLN A 158 11.72 1.90 -12.78
C GLN A 158 13.01 1.09 -12.76
N TYR A 159 13.63 0.95 -11.58
CA TYR A 159 14.88 0.24 -11.38
C TYR A 159 15.03 -0.17 -9.91
N LEU A 160 15.93 -1.11 -9.66
CA LEU A 160 16.32 -1.54 -8.31
C LEU A 160 17.68 -0.96 -7.95
N VAL A 161 17.78 -0.37 -6.76
CA VAL A 161 19.04 0.15 -6.22
C VAL A 161 19.60 -0.86 -5.23
N HIS A 162 20.90 -1.15 -5.36
CA HIS A 162 21.59 -2.06 -4.45
C HIS A 162 21.86 -1.36 -3.11
N ALA A 163 21.28 -1.87 -2.03
CA ALA A 163 21.34 -1.27 -0.69
C ALA A 163 22.06 -2.15 0.37
N SER A 164 22.90 -3.10 -0.05
CA SER A 164 23.44 -4.15 0.86
C SER A 164 24.32 -3.66 2.02
N HIS A 165 24.77 -2.41 1.98
CA HIS A 165 25.59 -1.80 3.04
C HIS A 165 24.76 -0.96 4.01
N LEU A 166 23.47 -0.76 3.75
CA LEU A 166 22.60 0.08 4.56
C LEU A 166 21.81 -0.78 5.54
N SER A 167 21.73 -0.30 6.77
CA SER A 167 20.80 -0.79 7.78
C SER A 167 19.36 -0.42 7.42
N TYR A 168 18.39 -1.12 8.01
CA TYR A 168 16.98 -0.78 7.80
C TYR A 168 16.64 0.65 8.25
N GLN A 169 17.32 1.18 9.28
CA GLN A 169 17.13 2.54 9.77
C GLN A 169 17.62 3.57 8.76
N GLU A 170 18.76 3.32 8.12
CA GLU A 170 19.28 4.20 7.06
C GLU A 170 18.40 4.18 5.81
N ILE A 171 17.82 3.02 5.47
CA ILE A 171 16.90 2.88 4.33
C ILE A 171 15.57 3.60 4.58
N LEU A 172 14.99 3.44 5.78
CA LEU A 172 13.70 4.03 6.13
C LEU A 172 13.82 5.53 6.47
N GLY A 173 14.98 5.96 6.95
CA GLY A 173 15.21 7.30 7.47
C GLY A 173 14.77 7.45 8.93
N GLU A 174 15.53 8.24 9.69
CA GLU A 174 15.35 8.40 11.14
C GLU A 174 13.94 8.91 11.50
N SER A 175 13.42 9.90 10.77
CA SER A 175 12.09 10.48 11.02
C SER A 175 10.97 9.47 10.87
N PHE A 176 11.05 8.58 9.88
CA PHE A 176 10.07 7.52 9.67
C PHE A 176 10.17 6.44 10.75
N VAL A 177 11.39 6.06 11.15
CA VAL A 177 11.61 5.11 12.24
C VAL A 177 11.03 5.62 13.55
N GLN A 178 11.30 6.88 13.91
CA GLN A 178 10.75 7.50 15.13
C GLN A 178 9.22 7.55 15.10
N LEU A 179 8.62 7.90 13.96
CA LEU A 179 7.17 7.88 13.78
C LEU A 179 6.60 6.46 13.94
N ALA A 180 7.21 5.47 13.29
CA ALA A 180 6.80 4.07 13.38
C ALA A 180 6.91 3.56 14.83
N GLU A 181 8.01 3.84 15.53
CA GLU A 181 8.20 3.46 16.92
C GLU A 181 7.16 4.11 17.85
N SER A 182 6.84 5.39 17.65
CA SER A 182 5.78 6.07 18.41
C SER A 182 4.42 5.38 18.24
N VAL A 183 4.13 4.88 17.03
CA VAL A 183 2.88 4.20 16.70
C VAL A 183 2.87 2.76 17.24
N PHE A 184 3.98 2.04 17.12
CA PHE A 184 4.08 0.64 17.54
C PHE A 184 4.31 0.47 19.04
N ASN A 185 4.93 1.41 19.75
CA ASN A 185 5.02 1.39 21.22
C ASN A 185 3.63 1.42 21.86
N CYS A 186 2.65 2.03 21.19
CA CYS A 186 1.26 2.01 21.62
C CYS A 186 0.48 0.76 21.18
N THR A 187 1.15 -0.23 20.55
CA THR A 187 0.48 -1.40 19.96
C THR A 187 1.22 -2.73 20.17
N PRO A 188 0.64 -3.70 20.90
CA PRO A 188 1.11 -5.07 20.87
C PRO A 188 0.74 -5.67 19.51
N ALA A 189 1.70 -5.68 18.60
CA ALA A 189 1.54 -6.34 17.32
C ALA A 189 1.82 -7.84 17.49
N GLY A 190 0.78 -8.67 17.47
CA GLY A 190 0.88 -10.13 17.64
C GLY A 190 1.77 -10.86 16.62
N LYS A 191 2.24 -10.17 15.57
CA LYS A 191 3.22 -10.66 14.59
C LYS A 191 4.36 -9.69 14.25
N VAL A 192 4.30 -8.42 14.68
CA VAL A 192 5.45 -7.51 14.52
C VAL A 192 6.31 -7.64 15.77
N LYS A 193 6.93 -8.82 15.92
CA LYS A 193 8.29 -8.80 16.45
C LYS A 193 9.11 -8.20 15.32
N PHE A 194 9.36 -6.89 15.34
CA PHE A 194 10.61 -6.42 14.77
C PHE A 194 11.65 -7.30 15.45
N LEU A 195 12.21 -8.27 14.72
CA LEU A 195 13.38 -9.01 15.16
C LEU A 195 14.53 -7.99 15.11
N MET A 196 14.50 -7.04 16.05
CA MET A 196 15.68 -6.30 16.50
C MET A 196 16.51 -7.32 17.26
N LEU A 197 17.24 -8.15 16.51
CA LEU A 197 18.43 -8.76 17.02
C LEU A 197 19.51 -7.70 16.85
N SER A 198 19.84 -7.04 17.96
CA SER A 198 21.11 -6.37 18.19
C SER A 198 22.28 -7.29 17.86
#